data_AF-A0A1W9TH42-F1
#
_entry.id   AF-A0A1W9TH42-F1
#
_cell.length_a   1.000
_cell.length_b   1.000
_cell.length_c   1.000
_cell.angle_alpha   90.00
_cell.angle_beta   90.00
_cell.angle_gamma   90.00
#
_symmetry.space_group_name_H-M   'P 1'
#
loop_
_entity.id
_entity.type
_entity.pdbx_description
1 polymer ?
#
loop_
_entity_poly.entity_id
_entity_poly.type
_entity_poly.pdbx_seq_one_letter_code
_entity_poly.pdbx_strand_id
1 'polypeptide(L)' 'MVTAENHTVINGLGMSVSKIVSENYPVPMEMVGINDEFGEVGDVEYLKKRFNLTAQDIVQKVKKVISRK' A
#
# COMPACT_ATOMS: atom_id res chain seq x y z
N MET A 1 -9.44 1.47 5.64
CA MET A 1 -9.00 2.31 4.50
C MET A 1 -7.80 1.64 3.86
N VAL A 2 -7.63 1.75 2.54
CA VAL A 2 -6.44 1.25 1.83
C VAL A 2 -5.85 2.40 1.04
N THR A 3 -4.54 2.59 1.14
CA THR A 3 -3.76 3.49 0.28
C THR A 3 -2.99 2.65 -0.75
N ALA A 4 -2.81 3.16 -1.96
CA ALA A 4 -2.05 2.50 -3.01
C ALA A 4 -1.17 3.52 -3.73
N GLU A 5 0.12 3.24 -3.80
CA GLU A 5 1.13 4.09 -4.43
C GLU A 5 2.17 3.27 -5.20
N ASN A 6 2.65 3.80 -6.33
CA ASN A 6 3.81 3.25 -7.03
C ASN A 6 5.11 3.86 -6.47
N HIS A 7 5.29 3.72 -5.16
CA HIS A 7 6.37 4.30 -4.37
C HIS A 7 6.59 3.45 -3.11
N THR A 8 7.66 3.69 -2.35
CA THR A 8 7.86 3.04 -1.06
C THR A 8 6.78 3.44 -0.07
N VAL A 9 6.32 2.48 0.74
CA VAL A 9 5.37 2.74 1.83
C VAL A 9 6.00 3.57 2.96
N ILE A 10 7.34 3.60 3.04
CA ILE A 10 8.09 4.37 4.02
C ILE A 10 8.18 5.82 3.54
N ASN A 11 7.73 6.77 4.36
CA ASN A 11 7.66 8.20 4.01
C ASN A 11 6.81 8.50 2.75
N GLY A 12 5.94 7.56 2.35
CA GLY A 12 5.08 7.69 1.17
C GLY A 12 3.71 8.29 1.46
N LEU A 13 2.79 8.08 0.52
CA LEU A 13 1.38 8.44 0.64
C LEU A 13 0.73 7.75 1.85
N GLY A 14 0.94 6.44 1.99
CA GLY A 14 0.32 5.63 3.04
C GLY A 14 0.64 6.15 4.44
N MET A 15 1.91 6.47 4.67
CA MET A 15 2.39 7.01 5.95
C MET A 15 1.88 8.44 6.21
N SER A 16 1.86 9.28 5.17
CA SER A 16 1.32 10.64 5.27
C SER A 16 -0.16 10.64 5.64
N VAL A 17 -0.94 9.76 5.01
CA VAL A 17 -2.36 9.57 5.33
C VAL A 17 -2.52 8.96 6.73
N SER A 18 -1.72 7.97 7.11
CA SER A 18 -1.85 7.32 8.42
C SER A 18 -1.63 8.28 9.56
N LYS A 19 -0.70 9.24 9.41
CA LYS A 19 -0.46 10.30 10.41
C LYS A 19 -1.76 11.05 10.69
N ILE A 20 -2.33 11.69 9.68
CA ILE A 20 -3.53 12.53 9.81
C ILE A 20 -4.72 11.71 10.33
N VAL A 21 -4.91 10.50 9.82
CA VAL A 21 -6.01 9.63 10.24
C VAL A 21 -5.85 9.16 11.69
N SER A 22 -4.64 8.79 12.11
CA SER A 22 -4.38 8.37 13.49
C SER A 22 -4.58 9.51 14.50
N GLU A 23 -4.32 10.76 14.11
CA GLU A 23 -4.50 11.94 14.95
C GLU A 23 -5.98 12.38 15.05
N ASN A 24 -6.77 12.20 13.98
CA ASN A 24 -8.13 12.77 13.90
C ASN A 24 -9.25 11.73 14.05
N TYR A 25 -9.13 10.56 13.41
CA TYR A 25 -10.14 9.53 13.44
C TYR A 25 -9.53 8.16 13.10
N PRO A 26 -8.98 7.44 14.10
CA PRO A 26 -8.31 6.17 13.86
C PRO A 26 -9.23 5.14 13.20
N VAL A 27 -8.82 4.61 12.05
CA VAL A 27 -9.51 3.51 11.37
C VAL A 27 -8.51 2.42 10.99
N PRO A 28 -8.95 1.16 10.85
CA PRO A 28 -8.09 0.11 10.30
C PRO A 28 -7.54 0.52 8.94
N MET A 29 -6.23 0.35 8.73
CA MET A 29 -5.53 0.71 7.50
C MET A 29 -4.69 -0.45 6.94
N GLU A 30 -4.55 -0.48 5.62
CA GLU A 30 -3.49 -1.22 4.90
C GLU A 30 -2.86 -0.28 3.86
N MET A 31 -1.63 -0.60 3.48
CA MET A 31 -0.87 0.13 2.45
C MET A 31 -0.46 -0.83 1.34
N VAL A 32 -0.57 -0.37 0.10
CA VAL A 32 -0.04 -1.02 -1.11
C VAL A 32 1.05 -0.11 -1.66
N GLY A 33 2.27 -0.63 -1.74
CA GLY A 33 3.47 0.07 -2.15
C GLY A 33 4.69 -0.84 -1.99
N ILE A 34 5.87 -0.33 -2.35
CA ILE A 34 7.13 -1.08 -2.25
C ILE A 34 7.57 -1.15 -0.77
N ASN A 35 7.93 -2.34 -0.28
CA ASN A 35 8.22 -2.59 1.13
C ASN A 35 9.73 -2.62 1.42
N ASP A 36 10.35 -1.45 1.52
CA ASP A 36 11.78 -1.30 1.87
C ASP A 36 12.72 -2.11 0.94
N GLU A 37 12.49 -1.99 -0.36
CA GLU A 37 13.25 -2.68 -1.40
C GLU A 37 13.79 -1.66 -2.42
N PHE A 38 14.93 -1.96 -3.03
CA PHE A 38 15.45 -1.16 -4.14
C PHE A 38 14.57 -1.30 -5.38
N GLY A 39 14.49 -0.22 -6.15
CA GLY A 39 13.86 -0.25 -7.46
C GLY A 39 14.63 -1.13 -8.44
N GLU A 40 13.89 -1.85 -9.28
CA GLU A 40 14.43 -2.65 -10.37
C GLU A 40 14.04 -2.01 -11.72
N VAL A 41 14.87 -2.21 -12.74
CA VAL A 41 14.56 -1.80 -14.12
C VAL A 41 14.12 -3.04 -14.90
N GLY A 42 12.95 -2.98 -15.53
CA GLY A 42 12.38 -4.13 -16.23
C GLY A 42 11.00 -3.83 -16.80
N ASP A 43 10.36 -4.89 -17.31
CA ASP A 43 9.00 -4.82 -17.84
C ASP A 43 7.98 -4.41 -16.76
N VAL A 44 7.07 -3.50 -17.10
CA VAL A 44 6.13 -2.92 -16.13
C VAL A 44 5.19 -3.95 -15.54
N GLU A 45 4.70 -4.91 -16.32
CA GLU A 45 3.78 -5.94 -15.83
C GLU A 45 4.49 -6.96 -14.94
N TYR A 46 5.75 -7.28 -15.27
CA TYR A 46 6.63 -8.05 -14.38
C TYR A 46 6.86 -7.29 -13.06
N LEU A 47 7.27 -6.02 -13.12
CA LEU A 47 7.60 -5.22 -11.93
C LEU A 47 6.38 -5.03 -11.02
N LYS A 48 5.18 -4.80 -11.57
CA LYS A 48 3.94 -4.73 -10.78
C LYS A 48 3.69 -6.01 -10.00
N LYS A 49 3.91 -7.18 -10.60
CA LYS A 49 3.78 -8.47 -9.90
C LYS A 49 4.87 -8.66 -8.86
N ARG A 50 6.12 -8.33 -9.20
CA ARG A 50 7.29 -8.45 -8.32
C ARG A 50 7.15 -7.62 -7.03
N PHE A 51 6.57 -6.44 -7.13
CA PHE A 51 6.36 -5.52 -6.01
C PHE A 51 4.95 -5.59 -5.40
N ASN A 52 4.11 -6.55 -5.80
CA ASN A 52 2.74 -6.71 -5.32
C ASN A 52 1.87 -5.43 -5.50
N LEU A 53 2.00 -4.80 -6.65
CA LEU A 53 1.28 -3.58 -7.06
C LEU A 53 0.14 -3.90 -8.06
N THR A 54 -0.42 -5.10 -8.00
CA THR A 54 -1.50 -5.52 -8.89
C THR A 54 -2.89 -5.21 -8.30
N ALA A 55 -3.91 -5.25 -9.15
CA ALA A 55 -5.30 -5.12 -8.71
C ALA A 55 -5.68 -6.21 -7.69
N GLN A 56 -5.15 -7.43 -7.86
CA GLN A 56 -5.35 -8.54 -6.94
C GLN A 56 -4.78 -8.22 -5.56
N ASP A 57 -3.58 -7.62 -5.50
CA ASP A 57 -2.93 -7.24 -4.23
C ASP A 57 -3.75 -6.18 -3.48
N ILE A 58 -4.27 -5.18 -4.20
CA ILE A 58 -5.18 -4.17 -3.64
C ILE A 58 -6.41 -4.86 -3.06
N VAL A 59 -7.05 -5.78 -3.79
CA VAL A 59 -8.23 -6.52 -3.30
C VAL A 59 -7.90 -7.32 -2.03
N GLN A 60 -6.75 -7.97 -1.95
CA GLN A 60 -6.35 -8.70 -0.74
C GLN A 60 -6.18 -7.76 0.45
N LYS A 61 -5.54 -6.60 0.28
CA LYS A 61 -5.42 -5.58 1.33
C LYS A 61 -6.78 -5.03 1.75
N VAL A 62 -7.71 -4.83 0.80
CA VAL A 62 -9.08 -4.39 1.09
C VAL A 62 -9.81 -5.44 1.93
N LYS A 63 -9.75 -6.73 1.56
CA LYS A 63 -10.38 -7.80 2.36
C LYS A 63 -9.82 -7.86 3.77
N LYS A 64 -8.49 -7.75 3.93
CA LYS A 64 -7.80 -7.73 5.22
C LYS A 64 -8.15 -6.52 6.08
N VAL A 65 -8.39 -5.35 5.49
CA VAL A 65 -8.79 -4.16 6.27
C VAL A 65 -10.27 -4.24 6.69
N ILE A 66 -11.13 -4.81 5.85
CA ILE A 66 -12.55 -4.98 6.16
C ILE A 66 -12.75 -5.98 7.30
N SER A 67 -11.94 -7.04 7.39
CA SER A 67 -12.04 -8.02 8.47
C SER A 67 -11.64 -7.50 9.85
N ARG A 68 -11.10 -6.28 9.94
CA ARG A 68 -10.71 -5.60 11.19
C ARG A 68 -11.63 -4.44 11.55
N LYS A 69 -12.72 -4.25 10.79
CA LYS A 69 -13.75 -3.26 11.07
C LYS A 69 -14.69 -3.73 12.17
#